data_AF-I6CHT5-F1
#
_entry.id   AF-I6CHT5-F1
#
_cell.length_a   1.000
_cell.length_b   1.000
_cell.length_c   1.000
_cell.angle_alpha   90.00
_cell.angle_beta   90.00
_cell.angle_gamma   90.00
#
_symmetry.space_group_name_H-M   'P 1'
#
loop_
_entity.id
_entity.type
_entity.pdbx_description
1 polymer ?
#
loop_
_entity_poly.entity_id
_entity_poly.type
_entity_poly.pdbx_seq_one_letter_code
_entity_poly.pdbx_strand_id
1 'polypeptide(L)'
;MYVLNLVSDKAELLVFLSKERNSSKDTELEKLKNALIVEFPYIKNIKFNYLSDHNAREDAKGIFTKVNVQYKEICETNKVTYSVREELTDEKLELINRLISDYKNVYGDQYIEFSVLLIDDDFKGKSYLNSKDSYVMLNDKHWFF
;
A
#
# COMPACT_ATOMS: atom_id res chain seq x y z
N MET A 1 -6.92 -2.06 9.21
CA MET A 1 -7.45 -1.60 7.92
C MET A 1 -8.85 -1.08 8.16
N TYR A 2 -9.14 0.13 7.68
CA TYR A 2 -10.51 0.64 7.61
C TYR A 2 -10.67 1.55 6.39
N VAL A 3 -11.87 1.57 5.82
CA VAL A 3 -12.25 2.45 4.69
C VAL A 3 -13.65 2.98 4.95
N LEU A 4 -13.87 4.26 4.67
CA LEU A 4 -15.17 4.92 4.83
C LEU A 4 -15.67 5.38 3.47
N ASN A 5 -16.81 4.84 3.04
CA ASN A 5 -17.45 5.23 1.79
C ASN A 5 -18.83 5.83 2.10
N LEU A 6 -19.04 7.08 1.71
CA LEU A 6 -20.34 7.75 1.85
C LEU A 6 -21.10 7.65 0.53
N VAL A 7 -22.18 6.87 0.52
CA VAL A 7 -23.08 6.75 -0.63
C VAL A 7 -24.08 7.91 -0.58
N SER A 8 -23.79 8.97 -1.33
CA SER A 8 -24.55 10.23 -1.34
C SER A 8 -26.03 10.01 -1.64
N ASP A 9 -26.35 9.19 -2.63
CA ASP A 9 -27.72 9.01 -3.13
C ASP A 9 -28.66 8.40 -2.09
N LYS A 10 -28.10 7.59 -1.19
CA LYS A 10 -28.83 6.93 -0.10
C LYS A 10 -28.56 7.54 1.26
N ALA A 11 -27.64 8.51 1.34
CA ALA A 11 -27.07 9.04 2.57
C ALA A 11 -26.63 7.92 3.53
N GLU A 12 -25.96 6.90 2.98
CA GLU A 12 -25.55 5.70 3.69
C GLU A 12 -24.03 5.68 3.85
N LEU A 13 -23.55 5.47 5.08
CA LEU A 13 -22.13 5.31 5.37
C LEU A 13 -21.78 3.81 5.41
N LEU A 14 -20.91 3.40 4.48
CA LEU A 14 -20.31 2.07 4.46
C LEU A 14 -18.96 2.14 5.17
N VAL A 15 -18.83 1.38 6.25
CA VAL A 15 -17.62 1.28 7.05
C VAL A 15 -17.01 -0.09 6.83
N PHE A 16 -15.88 -0.15 6.15
CA PHE A 16 -15.11 -1.38 6.00
C PHE A 16 -14.08 -1.47 7.12
N LEU A 17 -14.02 -2.61 7.80
CA LEU A 17 -13.12 -2.88 8.92
C LEU A 17 -12.31 -4.15 8.64
N SER A 18 -11.15 -4.29 9.28
CA SER A 18 -10.36 -5.53 9.22
C SER A 18 -11.11 -6.67 9.90
N LYS A 19 -11.21 -7.83 9.24
CA LYS A 19 -11.82 -9.04 9.80
C LYS A 19 -10.93 -9.68 10.88
N GLU A 20 -9.62 -9.63 10.71
CA GLU A 20 -8.66 -10.32 11.55
C GLU A 20 -8.27 -9.53 12.80
N ARG A 21 -8.24 -8.20 12.72
CA ARG A 21 -7.83 -7.33 13.83
C ARG A 21 -8.98 -6.73 14.62
N ASN A 22 -10.19 -6.73 14.07
CA ASN A 22 -11.34 -6.21 14.80
C ASN A 22 -11.84 -7.26 15.81
N SER A 23 -11.68 -6.97 17.10
CA SER A 23 -12.20 -7.80 18.20
C SER A 23 -13.45 -7.20 18.85
N SER A 24 -14.04 -6.17 18.26
CA SER A 24 -15.22 -5.50 18.85
C SER A 24 -16.44 -6.40 18.86
N LYS A 25 -17.22 -6.27 19.93
CA LYS A 25 -18.51 -6.95 20.08
C LYS A 25 -19.61 -6.19 19.34
N ASP A 26 -20.68 -6.88 18.96
CA ASP A 26 -21.84 -6.25 18.31
C ASP A 26 -22.41 -5.07 19.12
N THR A 27 -22.37 -5.16 20.46
CA THR A 27 -22.82 -4.09 21.35
C THR A 27 -21.95 -2.83 21.30
N GLU A 28 -20.66 -2.95 20.99
CA GLU A 28 -19.76 -1.81 20.79
C GLU A 28 -20.01 -1.15 19.44
N LEU A 29 -20.26 -1.96 18.40
CA LEU A 29 -20.58 -1.46 17.06
C LEU A 29 -21.92 -0.71 17.03
N GLU A 30 -22.92 -1.18 17.77
CA GLU A 30 -24.20 -0.46 17.89
C GLU A 30 -24.05 0.85 18.67
N LYS A 31 -23.21 0.90 19.72
CA LYS A 31 -22.89 2.15 20.40
C LYS A 31 -22.18 3.14 19.47
N LEU A 32 -21.20 2.67 18.70
CA LEU A 32 -20.49 3.48 17.72
C LEU A 32 -21.44 4.00 16.64
N LYS A 33 -22.33 3.15 16.14
CA LYS A 33 -23.35 3.53 15.16
C LYS A 33 -24.25 4.65 15.69
N ASN A 34 -24.76 4.51 16.90
CA ASN A 34 -25.61 5.53 17.51
C ASN A 34 -24.85 6.85 17.73
N ALA A 35 -23.59 6.78 18.19
CA ALA A 35 -22.75 7.98 18.33
C ALA A 35 -22.53 8.69 16.99
N LEU A 36 -22.25 7.95 15.91
CA LEU A 36 -22.03 8.53 14.59
C LEU A 36 -23.29 9.16 13.99
N ILE A 37 -24.47 8.58 14.22
CA ILE A 37 -25.75 9.16 13.75
C ILE A 37 -26.05 10.47 14.49
N VAL A 38 -25.76 10.53 15.79
CA VAL A 38 -25.94 11.75 16.60
C VAL A 38 -25.01 12.86 16.13
N GLU A 39 -23.73 12.53 15.86
CA GLU A 39 -22.73 13.51 15.41
C GLU A 39 -22.97 13.96 13.95
N PHE A 40 -23.48 13.08 13.09
CA PHE A 40 -23.70 13.33 11.68
C PHE A 40 -25.16 13.07 11.28
N PRO A 41 -26.09 14.02 11.55
CA PRO A 41 -27.54 13.82 11.36
C PRO A 41 -27.97 13.58 9.90
N TYR A 42 -27.12 13.93 8.93
CA TYR A 42 -27.39 13.68 7.52
C TYR A 42 -27.20 12.21 7.13
N ILE A 43 -26.53 11.40 7.95
CA ILE A 43 -26.32 9.97 7.71
C ILE A 43 -27.59 9.21 8.12
N LYS A 44 -28.27 8.61 7.15
CA LYS A 44 -29.51 7.85 7.40
C LYS A 44 -29.27 6.44 7.89
N ASN A 45 -28.18 5.82 7.45
CA ASN A 45 -27.83 4.46 7.83
C ASN A 45 -26.31 4.25 7.82
N ILE A 46 -25.85 3.34 8.68
CA ILE A 46 -24.46 2.91 8.75
C ILE A 46 -24.43 1.39 8.64
N LYS A 47 -23.61 0.88 7.71
CA LYS A 47 -23.35 -0.55 7.55
C LYS A 47 -21.88 -0.84 7.79
N PHE A 48 -21.62 -1.85 8.62
CA PHE A 48 -20.28 -2.37 8.84
C PHE A 48 -20.05 -3.58 7.94
N ASN A 49 -18.97 -3.53 7.16
CA ASN A 49 -18.48 -4.61 6.33
C ASN A 49 -17.08 -4.99 6.76
N TYR A 50 -16.66 -6.21 6.43
CA TYR A 50 -15.36 -6.73 6.82
C TYR A 50 -14.52 -7.09 5.60
N LEU A 51 -13.28 -6.61 5.59
CA LEU A 51 -12.26 -6.94 4.60
C LEU A 51 -11.18 -7.79 5.26
N SER A 52 -10.65 -8.75 4.50
CA SER A 52 -9.56 -9.60 4.95
C SER A 52 -8.22 -8.92 4.72
N ASP A 53 -7.40 -8.86 5.76
CA ASP A 53 -6.01 -8.42 5.72
C ASP A 53 -5.12 -9.38 4.92
N HIS A 54 -5.50 -10.66 4.83
CA HIS A 54 -4.83 -11.61 3.95
C HIS A 54 -5.05 -11.24 2.48
N ASN A 55 -6.31 -11.04 2.07
CA ASN A 55 -6.63 -10.69 0.68
C ASN A 55 -6.03 -9.34 0.29
N ALA A 56 -6.06 -8.35 1.19
CA ALA A 56 -5.40 -7.06 0.98
C ALA A 56 -3.89 -7.23 0.64
N ARG A 57 -3.19 -8.10 1.37
CA ARG A 57 -1.76 -8.37 1.11
C ARG A 57 -1.52 -9.13 -0.19
N GLU A 58 -2.33 -10.14 -0.48
CA GLU A 58 -2.22 -10.90 -1.73
C GLU A 58 -2.47 -10.02 -2.95
N ASP A 59 -3.51 -9.17 -2.91
CA ASP A 59 -3.81 -8.24 -4.00
C ASP A 59 -2.69 -7.22 -4.18
N ALA A 60 -2.12 -6.69 -3.09
CA ALA A 60 -0.98 -5.78 -3.15
C ALA A 60 0.27 -6.45 -3.77
N LYS A 61 0.58 -7.70 -3.37
CA LYS A 61 1.67 -8.48 -3.99
C LYS A 61 1.43 -8.73 -5.47
N GLY A 62 0.18 -9.03 -5.83
CA GLY A 62 -0.26 -9.24 -7.20
C GLY A 62 0.00 -8.04 -8.12
N ILE A 63 0.00 -6.81 -7.59
CA ILE A 63 0.39 -5.61 -8.34
C ILE A 63 1.84 -5.74 -8.82
N PHE A 64 2.78 -5.98 -7.91
CA PHE A 64 4.21 -6.05 -8.25
C PHE A 64 4.52 -7.23 -9.17
N THR A 65 3.84 -8.38 -8.97
CA THR A 65 3.96 -9.53 -9.88
C THR A 65 3.47 -9.19 -11.30
N LYS A 66 2.37 -8.44 -11.44
CA LYS A 66 1.85 -8.02 -12.76
C LYS A 66 2.76 -7.02 -13.48
N VAL A 67 3.36 -6.09 -12.75
CA VAL A 67 4.29 -5.09 -13.33
C VAL A 67 5.69 -5.70 -13.55
N ASN A 68 5.95 -6.88 -12.98
CA ASN A 68 7.24 -7.56 -13.03
C ASN A 68 8.38 -6.67 -12.48
N VAL A 69 8.20 -6.24 -11.23
CA VAL A 69 9.14 -5.38 -10.49
C VAL A 69 9.55 -6.05 -9.18
N GLN A 70 10.78 -5.86 -8.76
CA GLN A 70 11.21 -6.33 -7.45
C GLN A 70 10.70 -5.39 -6.36
N TYR A 71 10.29 -5.97 -5.23
CA TYR A 71 9.81 -5.22 -4.09
C TYR A 71 10.33 -5.80 -2.79
N LYS A 72 10.34 -4.97 -1.75
CA LYS A 72 10.60 -5.37 -0.37
C LYS A 72 9.34 -5.15 0.46
N GLU A 73 8.92 -6.19 1.16
CA GLU A 73 7.84 -6.13 2.16
C GLU A 73 8.44 -5.80 3.54
N ILE A 74 7.85 -4.81 4.21
CA ILE A 74 8.19 -4.42 5.58
C ILE A 74 6.90 -4.51 6.40
N CYS A 75 6.86 -5.47 7.32
CA CYS A 75 5.71 -5.70 8.20
C CYS A 75 5.97 -5.07 9.57
N GLU A 76 5.18 -4.06 9.92
CA GLU A 76 5.12 -3.50 11.27
C GLU A 76 3.84 -3.97 11.98
N THR A 77 3.71 -3.70 13.28
CA THR A 77 2.64 -4.25 14.14
C THR A 77 1.23 -4.03 13.60
N ASN A 78 0.97 -2.94 12.86
CA ASN A 78 -0.36 -2.63 12.31
C ASN A 78 -0.36 -2.08 10.88
N LYS A 79 0.79 -2.08 10.20
CA LYS A 79 0.96 -1.55 8.85
C LYS A 79 1.91 -2.42 8.06
N VAL A 80 1.72 -2.44 6.74
CA VAL A 80 2.61 -3.13 5.82
C VAL A 80 3.03 -2.14 4.76
N THR A 81 4.33 -2.01 4.54
CA THR A 81 4.87 -1.15 3.49
C THR A 81 5.54 -2.01 2.43
N TYR A 82 5.17 -1.79 1.18
CA TYR A 82 5.87 -2.37 0.04
C TYR A 82 6.73 -1.28 -0.62
N SER A 83 8.03 -1.53 -0.70
CA SER A 83 9.00 -0.60 -1.30
C SER A 83 9.57 -1.17 -2.60
N VAL A 84 9.50 -0.37 -3.67
CA VAL A 84 10.15 -0.63 -4.96
C VAL A 84 11.35 0.32 -5.07
N ARG A 85 12.52 -0.24 -5.38
CA ARG A 85 13.80 0.47 -5.50
C ARG A 85 14.53 -0.07 -6.73
N GLU A 86 14.01 0.27 -7.90
CA GLU A 86 14.62 -0.07 -9.19
C GLU A 86 14.37 1.06 -10.18
N GLU A 87 15.17 1.10 -11.25
CA GLU A 87 14.86 1.92 -12.42
C GLU A 87 13.57 1.37 -13.07
N LEU A 88 12.52 2.19 -13.09
CA LEU A 88 11.26 1.87 -13.76
C LEU A 88 11.19 2.61 -15.08
N THR A 89 10.78 1.91 -16.14
CA THR A 89 10.37 2.57 -17.38
C THR A 89 9.06 3.31 -17.19
N ASP A 90 8.78 4.30 -18.05
CA ASP A 90 7.54 5.07 -17.99
C ASP A 90 6.30 4.17 -18.06
N GLU A 91 6.33 3.10 -18.88
CA GLU A 91 5.20 2.17 -18.99
C GLU A 91 4.96 1.40 -17.69
N LYS A 92 6.03 0.97 -17.01
CA LYS A 92 5.93 0.30 -15.70
C LYS A 92 5.43 1.26 -14.62
N LEU A 93 5.91 2.50 -14.65
CA LEU A 93 5.51 3.53 -13.70
C LEU A 93 4.03 3.91 -13.87
N GLU A 94 3.54 4.05 -15.10
CA GLU A 94 2.13 4.28 -15.36
C GLU A 94 1.27 3.11 -14.88
N LEU A 95 1.67 1.87 -15.22
CA LEU A 95 0.94 0.67 -14.84
C LEU A 95 0.87 0.49 -13.32
N ILE A 96 1.99 0.67 -12.60
CA ILE A 96 2.02 0.52 -11.15
C ILE A 96 1.16 1.58 -10.47
N ASN A 97 1.20 2.83 -10.94
CA ASN A 97 0.38 3.92 -10.40
C ASN A 97 -1.11 3.64 -10.56
N ARG A 98 -1.53 3.17 -11.75
CA ARG A 98 -2.92 2.78 -12.00
C ARG A 98 -3.37 1.66 -11.07
N LEU A 99 -2.58 0.59 -10.97
CA LEU A 99 -2.92 -0.56 -10.13
C LEU A 99 -2.94 -0.21 -8.63
N ILE A 100 -2.03 0.64 -8.15
CA ILE A 100 -2.05 1.16 -6.78
C ILE A 100 -3.31 2.00 -6.54
N SER A 101 -3.70 2.85 -7.50
CA SER A 101 -4.93 3.63 -7.38
C SER A 101 -6.17 2.74 -7.30
N ASP A 102 -6.25 1.72 -8.16
CA ASP A 102 -7.34 0.74 -8.14
C ASP A 102 -7.40 0.00 -6.79
N TYR A 103 -6.24 -0.38 -6.26
CA TYR A 103 -6.13 -1.00 -4.94
C TYR A 103 -6.60 -0.07 -3.82
N LYS A 104 -6.16 1.19 -3.82
CA LYS A 104 -6.56 2.20 -2.81
C LYS A 104 -8.06 2.47 -2.82
N ASN A 105 -8.73 2.37 -3.97
CA ASN A 105 -10.18 2.51 -4.06
C ASN A 105 -10.94 1.37 -3.32
N VAL A 106 -10.34 0.18 -3.22
CA VAL A 106 -10.95 -0.98 -2.55
C VAL A 106 -10.57 -1.04 -1.07
N TYR A 107 -9.28 -0.90 -0.77
CA TYR A 107 -8.71 -1.17 0.56
C TYR A 107 -8.31 0.08 1.34
N GLY A 108 -8.34 1.27 0.72
CA GLY A 108 -7.86 2.52 1.29
C GLY A 108 -6.35 2.57 1.47
N ASP A 109 -5.89 3.55 2.25
CA ASP A 109 -4.46 3.87 2.47
C ASP A 109 -4.00 3.65 3.92
N GLN A 110 -4.84 3.02 4.75
CA GLN A 110 -4.60 2.98 6.20
C GLN A 110 -3.76 1.78 6.64
N TYR A 111 -3.74 0.70 5.86
CA TYR A 111 -3.08 -0.55 6.23
C TYR A 111 -1.86 -0.89 5.37
N ILE A 112 -1.98 -0.75 4.04
CA ILE A 112 -0.90 -1.02 3.11
C ILE A 112 -0.43 0.28 2.48
N GLU A 113 0.86 0.55 2.59
CA GLU A 113 1.52 1.71 2.01
C GLU A 113 2.44 1.27 0.86
N PHE A 114 2.43 2.03 -0.22
CA PHE A 114 3.26 1.80 -1.40
C PHE A 114 4.32 2.89 -1.49
N SER A 115 5.59 2.49 -1.47
CA SER A 115 6.74 3.40 -1.62
C SER A 115 7.47 3.06 -2.92
N VAL A 116 7.22 3.85 -3.97
CA VAL A 116 7.90 3.73 -5.26
C VAL A 116 9.00 4.77 -5.31
N LEU A 117 10.26 4.33 -5.27
CA LEU A 117 11.43 5.18 -5.34
C LEU A 117 12.12 4.96 -6.69
N LEU A 118 12.12 6.00 -7.52
CA LEU A 118 12.91 6.03 -8.75
C LEU A 118 14.36 6.33 -8.35
N ILE A 119 15.23 5.34 -8.53
CA ILE A 119 16.66 5.48 -8.31
C ILE A 119 17.30 5.53 -9.70
N ASP A 120 17.99 6.62 -10.01
CA ASP A 120 18.93 6.65 -11.14
C ASP A 120 20.17 5.82 -10.75
N ASP A 121 20.58 4.88 -11.61
CA ASP A 121 21.80 4.13 -11.36
C ASP A 121 23.04 5.01 -11.64
N ASP A 122 23.60 5.60 -10.58
CA ASP A 122 24.86 6.36 -10.62
C ASP A 122 26.06 5.54 -11.17
N PHE A 123 25.92 4.21 -11.26
CA PHE A 123 26.93 3.27 -11.76
C PHE A 123 26.63 2.69 -13.14
N LYS A 124 25.59 3.15 -13.82
CA LYS A 124 25.25 2.70 -15.18
C LYS A 124 26.45 2.88 -16.12
N GLY A 125 26.96 1.76 -16.64
CA GLY A 125 28.15 1.73 -17.51
C GLY A 125 29.50 1.67 -16.80
N LYS A 126 29.54 1.49 -15.47
CA LYS A 126 30.76 1.29 -14.68
C LYS A 126 30.85 -0.15 -14.17
N SER A 127 32.05 -0.72 -14.16
CA SER A 127 32.30 -2.03 -13.56
C SER A 127 32.63 -1.86 -12.08
N TYR A 128 31.99 -2.61 -11.18
CA TYR A 128 32.25 -2.54 -9.75
C TYR A 128 32.25 -3.93 -9.10
N LEU A 129 33.07 -4.10 -8.05
CA LEU A 129 33.08 -5.31 -7.23
C LEU A 129 32.38 -5.01 -5.90
N ASN A 130 31.25 -5.67 -5.66
CA ASN A 130 30.52 -5.55 -4.41
C ASN A 130 31.01 -6.62 -3.42
N SER A 131 32.10 -6.33 -2.68
CA SER A 131 32.70 -7.22 -1.68
C SER A 131 33.08 -6.44 -0.41
N LYS A 132 33.61 -7.14 0.60
CA LYS A 132 34.06 -6.51 1.87
C LYS A 132 35.12 -5.42 1.66
N ASP A 133 35.85 -5.50 0.54
CA ASP A 133 36.71 -4.44 -0.01
C ASP A 133 36.15 -4.03 -1.38
N SER A 134 35.13 -3.17 -1.37
CA SER A 134 34.44 -2.72 -2.58
C SER A 134 35.24 -1.66 -3.32
N TYR A 135 35.26 -1.73 -4.65
CA TYR A 135 35.83 -0.68 -5.51
C TYR A 135 34.99 -0.49 -6.78
N VAL A 136 35.04 0.72 -7.34
CA VAL A 136 34.38 1.10 -8.59
C VAL A 136 35.44 1.44 -9.63
N MET A 137 35.42 0.73 -10.75
CA MET A 137 36.29 0.96 -11.89
C MET A 137 35.67 2.05 -12.77
N LEU A 138 36.28 3.23 -12.78
CA LEU A 138 35.80 4.39 -13.53
C LEU A 138 36.26 4.33 -15.00
N ASN A 139 37.43 3.71 -15.26
CA ASN A 139 38.01 3.38 -16.57
C ASN A 139 39.20 2.42 -16.39
N ASP A 140 39.85 1.97 -17.49
CA ASP A 140 40.98 1.01 -17.49
C ASP A 140 42.18 1.39 -16.60
N LYS A 141 42.24 2.63 -16.08
CA LYS A 141 43.40 3.14 -15.32
C LYS A 141 43.06 3.80 -13.98
N HIS A 142 41.77 3.93 -13.61
CA HIS A 142 41.36 4.68 -12.41
C HIS A 142 40.34 3.88 -11.60
N TRP A 143 40.68 3.69 -10.32
CA TRP A 143 39.95 2.88 -9.37
C TRP A 143 39.55 3.79 -8.20
N PHE A 144 38.28 3.75 -7.82
CA PHE A 144 37.76 4.43 -6.65
C PHE A 144 37.50 3.38 -5.56
N PHE A 145 38.09 3.59 -4.38
CA PHE A 145 37.99 2.70 -3.22
C PHE A 145 37.00 3.26 -2.20
#